data_AF-A0AAW8KR05-F1
#
_entry.id   AF-A0AAW8KR05-F1
#
_cell.length_a   1.000
_cell.length_b   1.000
_cell.length_c   1.000
_cell.angle_alpha   90.00
_cell.angle_beta   90.00
_cell.angle_gamma   90.00
#
_symmetry.space_group_name_H-M   'P 1'
#
loop_
_entity.id
_entity.type
_entity.pdbx_description
1 polymer ?
#
loop_
_entity_poly.entity_id
_entity_poly.type
_entity_poly.pdbx_seq_one_letter_code
_entity_poly.pdbx_strand_id
1 'polypeptide(L)'
;NIIESLLKSVCNWLEQDAPESLKQRWLWHCYALMGNSKPLREGLTRDWVINRLIEGYDPQVFIDLLTQAETIAFEELQYAEAYKHRSIKTRLINGPQFQLSDFNKLNIILLTTAPLSAINELISLHHQLSVADLGILSIALWHRNEKTQALSTANWCFQRFLSEERLYNNHGHDELYKNNIELTLTAKILCDEDYINSRIRTNKIKKWNEEWIILLCQTSCLNNNFEQLLDVINELNDEAAKKLLSEKVFLLGYLEEVEFNNWDNLDLFNSSSLGKAIHILENNSFTQSYLDYDNDKHFLVYKREQLIFSYKDYFFDNFFQHLAAQGDFLHLPIRSYSNSVKVELYNLLVDLCDHIVGLIEFGENFSFFDIYSLLNSSELPIDFHYKDTGEVIKFKNTWFEICLIINLIINKKRIKLLDF
;
A
#
# COMPACT_ATOMS: atom_id res chain seq x y z
N ASN A 1 -19.84 -51.70 -9.63
CA ASN A 1 -20.91 -51.93 -8.61
C ASN A 1 -20.73 -51.19 -7.30
N ILE A 2 -19.87 -51.60 -6.34
CA ILE A 2 -19.77 -50.88 -5.03
C ILE A 2 -19.24 -49.45 -5.20
N ILE A 3 -18.21 -49.27 -6.04
CA ILE A 3 -17.61 -47.95 -6.32
C ILE A 3 -18.62 -47.02 -7.00
N GLU A 4 -19.38 -47.51 -7.98
CA GLU A 4 -20.43 -46.73 -8.66
C GLU A 4 -21.60 -46.37 -7.74
N SER A 5 -22.02 -47.28 -6.84
CA SER A 5 -23.07 -46.98 -5.87
C SER A 5 -22.65 -45.92 -4.85
N LEU A 6 -21.37 -45.92 -4.46
CA LEU A 6 -20.81 -44.89 -3.58
C LEU A 6 -20.69 -43.55 -4.31
N LEU A 7 -20.24 -43.57 -5.58
CA LEU A 7 -20.12 -42.36 -6.41
C LEU A 7 -21.45 -41.64 -6.55
N LYS A 8 -22.55 -42.38 -6.75
CA LYS A 8 -23.89 -41.80 -6.83
C LYS A 8 -24.29 -41.10 -5.51
N SER A 9 -24.02 -41.72 -4.38
CA SER A 9 -24.28 -41.10 -3.06
C SER A 9 -23.41 -39.87 -2.82
N VAL A 10 -22.15 -39.90 -3.26
CA VAL A 10 -21.21 -38.76 -3.17
C VAL A 10 -21.69 -37.59 -4.04
N CYS A 11 -22.13 -37.84 -5.27
CA CYS A 11 -22.70 -36.80 -6.14
C CYS A 11 -23.93 -36.17 -5.50
N ASN A 12 -24.87 -36.97 -4.98
CA ASN A 12 -26.06 -36.44 -4.31
C ASN A 12 -25.70 -35.55 -3.12
N TRP A 13 -24.73 -35.97 -2.31
CA TRP A 13 -24.23 -35.17 -1.19
C TRP A 13 -23.56 -33.88 -1.65
N LEU A 14 -22.70 -33.93 -2.69
CA LEU A 14 -22.05 -32.75 -3.28
C LEU A 14 -23.04 -31.74 -3.84
N GLU A 15 -24.19 -32.21 -4.35
CA GLU A 15 -25.22 -31.33 -4.88
C GLU A 15 -26.04 -30.60 -3.82
N GLN A 16 -26.41 -31.33 -2.76
CA GLN A 16 -27.44 -30.89 -1.80
C GLN A 16 -26.89 -30.40 -0.46
N ASP A 17 -25.84 -31.05 0.05
CA ASP A 17 -25.42 -30.89 1.45
C ASP A 17 -23.98 -30.39 1.62
N ALA A 18 -23.13 -30.55 0.60
CA ALA A 18 -21.73 -30.19 0.72
C ALA A 18 -21.52 -28.66 0.75
N PRO A 19 -20.50 -28.19 1.49
CA PRO A 19 -20.02 -26.82 1.39
C PRO A 19 -19.70 -26.45 -0.07
N GLU A 20 -19.97 -25.20 -0.43
CA GLU A 20 -19.83 -24.73 -1.81
C GLU A 20 -18.41 -24.96 -2.34
N SER A 21 -17.37 -24.82 -1.51
CA SER A 21 -15.98 -25.07 -1.94
C SER A 21 -15.74 -26.52 -2.41
N LEU A 22 -16.27 -27.50 -1.67
CA LEU A 22 -16.15 -28.91 -2.05
C LEU A 22 -16.99 -29.24 -3.28
N LYS A 23 -18.17 -28.63 -3.40
CA LYS A 23 -19.02 -28.76 -4.58
C LYS A 23 -18.30 -28.27 -5.84
N GLN A 24 -17.73 -27.08 -5.78
CA GLN A 24 -17.00 -26.48 -6.92
C GLN A 24 -15.75 -27.27 -7.31
N ARG A 25 -15.10 -27.92 -6.35
CA ARG A 25 -13.89 -28.73 -6.59
C ARG A 25 -14.17 -30.10 -7.17
N TRP A 26 -15.21 -30.79 -6.69
CA TRP A 26 -15.37 -32.23 -6.92
C TRP A 26 -16.57 -32.63 -7.75
N LEU A 27 -17.65 -31.84 -7.80
CA LEU A 27 -18.92 -32.28 -8.41
C LEU A 27 -18.75 -32.68 -9.88
N TRP A 28 -18.11 -31.82 -10.69
CA TRP A 28 -17.93 -32.10 -12.12
C TRP A 28 -16.94 -33.23 -12.37
N HIS A 29 -15.95 -33.40 -11.50
CA HIS A 29 -15.06 -34.57 -11.54
C HIS A 29 -15.84 -35.87 -11.28
N CYS A 30 -16.67 -35.89 -10.23
CA CYS A 30 -17.49 -37.06 -9.92
C CYS A 30 -18.48 -37.37 -11.05
N TYR A 31 -19.04 -36.35 -11.71
CA TYR A 31 -19.88 -36.57 -12.90
C TYR A 31 -19.15 -37.20 -14.07
N ALA A 32 -17.91 -36.77 -14.34
CA ALA A 32 -17.08 -37.38 -15.35
C ALA A 32 -16.80 -38.87 -15.03
N LEU A 33 -16.53 -39.21 -13.76
CA LEU A 33 -16.36 -40.59 -13.31
C LEU A 33 -17.63 -41.45 -13.45
N MET A 34 -18.82 -40.85 -13.36
CA MET A 34 -20.10 -41.52 -13.64
C MET A 34 -20.40 -41.66 -15.15
N GLY A 35 -19.48 -41.24 -16.02
CA GLY A 35 -19.64 -41.28 -17.47
C GLY A 35 -20.32 -40.05 -18.08
N ASN A 36 -20.64 -39.02 -17.28
CA ASN A 36 -21.18 -37.75 -17.77
C ASN A 36 -20.11 -36.67 -17.78
N SER A 37 -19.31 -36.61 -18.85
CA SER A 37 -18.23 -35.63 -19.02
C SER A 37 -18.70 -34.24 -19.46
N LYS A 38 -19.98 -34.07 -19.85
CA LYS A 38 -20.49 -32.81 -20.42
C LYS A 38 -20.34 -31.60 -19.50
N PRO A 39 -20.70 -31.65 -18.20
CA PRO A 39 -20.55 -30.49 -17.31
C PRO A 39 -19.11 -30.00 -17.23
N LEU A 40 -18.14 -30.91 -17.20
CA LEU A 40 -16.73 -30.59 -17.10
C LEU A 40 -16.20 -29.96 -18.41
N ARG A 41 -16.60 -30.49 -19.57
CA ARG A 41 -16.13 -30.01 -20.89
C ARG A 41 -16.80 -28.72 -21.35
N GLU A 42 -18.10 -28.61 -21.19
CA GLU A 42 -18.85 -27.45 -21.66
C GLU A 42 -18.88 -26.32 -20.62
N GLY A 43 -18.91 -26.66 -19.32
CA GLY A 43 -19.07 -25.71 -18.22
C GLY A 43 -17.81 -24.90 -17.87
N LEU A 44 -16.61 -25.44 -18.09
CA LEU A 44 -15.33 -24.75 -17.82
C LEU A 44 -15.02 -23.67 -18.86
N THR A 45 -15.80 -22.59 -18.82
CA THR A 45 -15.63 -21.40 -19.64
C THR A 45 -14.70 -20.38 -18.98
N ARG A 46 -14.23 -19.41 -19.76
CA ARG A 46 -13.43 -18.29 -19.24
C ARG A 46 -14.18 -17.53 -18.14
N ASP A 47 -15.45 -17.22 -18.37
CA ASP A 47 -16.25 -16.42 -17.45
C ASP A 47 -16.50 -17.18 -16.14
N TRP A 48 -16.71 -18.50 -16.24
CA TRP A 48 -16.81 -19.34 -15.05
C TRP A 48 -15.53 -19.28 -14.22
N VAL A 49 -14.35 -19.42 -14.84
CA VAL A 49 -13.06 -19.32 -14.13
C VAL A 49 -12.89 -17.95 -13.48
N ILE A 50 -13.19 -16.86 -14.19
CA ILE A 50 -13.05 -15.50 -13.66
C ILE A 50 -13.97 -15.30 -12.45
N ASN A 51 -15.23 -15.72 -12.54
CA ASN A 51 -16.17 -15.59 -11.43
C ASN A 51 -15.69 -16.34 -10.19
N ARG A 52 -15.16 -17.56 -10.36
CA ARG A 52 -14.62 -18.32 -9.24
C ARG A 52 -13.33 -17.73 -8.65
N LEU A 53 -12.48 -17.13 -9.47
CA LEU A 53 -11.31 -16.40 -8.98
C LEU A 53 -11.72 -15.16 -8.16
N ILE A 54 -12.73 -14.42 -8.62
CA ILE A 54 -13.30 -13.26 -7.89
C ILE A 54 -13.84 -13.70 -6.52
N GLU A 55 -14.41 -14.90 -6.46
CA GLU A 55 -14.87 -15.50 -5.21
C GLU A 55 -13.73 -16.00 -4.30
N GLY A 56 -12.46 -15.84 -4.68
CA GLY A 56 -11.30 -16.16 -3.85
C GLY A 56 -10.99 -17.65 -3.75
N TYR A 57 -11.45 -18.46 -4.70
CA TYR A 57 -11.05 -19.86 -4.80
C TYR A 57 -9.63 -20.01 -5.35
N ASP A 58 -8.91 -21.02 -4.86
CA ASP A 58 -7.56 -21.35 -5.29
C ASP A 58 -7.50 -21.67 -6.80
N PRO A 59 -6.67 -20.95 -7.60
CA PRO A 59 -6.46 -21.23 -9.01
C PRO A 59 -6.11 -22.69 -9.31
N GLN A 60 -5.43 -23.38 -8.40
CA GLN A 60 -5.02 -24.77 -8.59
C GLN A 60 -6.23 -25.69 -8.78
N VAL A 61 -7.35 -25.43 -8.10
CA VAL A 61 -8.61 -26.19 -8.26
C VAL A 61 -9.08 -26.15 -9.72
N PHE A 62 -8.98 -24.99 -10.36
CA PHE A 62 -9.42 -24.83 -11.76
C PHE A 62 -8.40 -25.40 -12.75
N ILE A 63 -7.10 -25.33 -12.43
CA ILE A 63 -6.05 -25.96 -13.23
C ILE A 63 -6.25 -27.49 -13.26
N ASP A 64 -6.60 -28.09 -12.13
CA ASP A 64 -6.86 -29.53 -12.03
C ASP A 64 -8.10 -29.92 -12.85
N LEU A 65 -9.21 -29.19 -12.70
CA LEU A 65 -10.44 -29.40 -13.48
C LEU A 65 -10.21 -29.23 -14.98
N LEU A 66 -9.50 -28.18 -15.40
CA LEU A 66 -9.17 -27.93 -16.81
C LEU A 66 -8.24 -29.00 -17.37
N THR A 67 -7.34 -29.55 -16.56
CA THR A 67 -6.46 -30.65 -16.98
C THR A 67 -7.26 -31.91 -17.23
N GLN A 68 -8.22 -32.23 -16.36
CA GLN A 68 -9.12 -33.37 -16.57
C GLN A 68 -10.01 -33.17 -17.80
N ALA A 69 -10.57 -31.97 -17.97
CA ALA A 69 -11.39 -31.63 -19.14
C ALA A 69 -10.60 -31.72 -20.45
N GLU A 70 -9.35 -31.25 -20.46
CA GLU A 70 -8.43 -31.38 -21.60
C GLU A 70 -8.19 -32.84 -21.95
N THR A 71 -7.86 -33.69 -20.95
CA THR A 71 -7.61 -35.12 -21.17
C THR A 71 -8.82 -35.83 -21.74
N ILE A 72 -10.01 -35.63 -21.13
CA ILE A 72 -11.24 -36.29 -21.60
C ILE A 72 -11.61 -35.82 -23.01
N ALA A 73 -11.54 -34.51 -23.27
CA ALA A 73 -11.81 -33.97 -24.60
C ALA A 73 -10.83 -34.53 -25.65
N PHE A 74 -9.56 -34.72 -25.28
CA PHE A 74 -8.56 -35.30 -26.17
C PHE A 74 -8.84 -36.78 -26.46
N GLU A 75 -9.16 -37.58 -25.43
CA GLU A 75 -9.52 -39.00 -25.56
C GLU A 75 -10.80 -39.21 -26.40
N GLU A 76 -11.77 -38.31 -26.27
CA GLU A 76 -13.01 -38.31 -27.06
C GLU A 76 -12.86 -37.67 -28.46
N LEU A 77 -11.63 -37.35 -28.89
CA LEU A 77 -11.30 -36.74 -30.18
C LEU A 77 -11.91 -35.34 -30.41
N GLN A 78 -12.33 -34.65 -29.34
CA GLN A 78 -12.85 -33.28 -29.34
C GLN A 78 -11.72 -32.25 -29.24
N TYR A 79 -10.87 -32.19 -30.26
CA TYR A 79 -9.64 -31.38 -30.24
C TYR A 79 -9.88 -29.87 -30.05
N ALA A 80 -11.00 -29.35 -30.53
CA ALA A 80 -11.35 -27.94 -30.35
C ALA A 80 -11.60 -27.60 -28.87
N GLU A 81 -12.30 -28.49 -28.14
CA GLU A 81 -12.54 -28.36 -26.70
C GLU A 81 -11.23 -28.51 -25.92
N ALA A 82 -10.42 -29.52 -26.24
CA ALA A 82 -9.11 -29.73 -25.62
C ALA A 82 -8.20 -28.50 -25.76
N TYR A 83 -8.15 -27.89 -26.95
CA TYR A 83 -7.40 -26.66 -27.18
C TYR A 83 -7.94 -25.48 -26.37
N LYS A 84 -9.26 -25.32 -26.27
CA LYS A 84 -9.90 -24.29 -25.45
C LYS A 84 -9.52 -24.44 -23.98
N HIS A 85 -9.62 -25.65 -23.42
CA HIS A 85 -9.23 -25.92 -22.03
C HIS A 85 -7.76 -25.62 -21.78
N ARG A 86 -6.88 -26.08 -22.68
CA ARG A 86 -5.45 -25.79 -22.62
C ARG A 86 -5.16 -24.29 -22.63
N SER A 87 -5.82 -23.53 -23.51
CA SER A 87 -5.64 -22.08 -23.61
C SER A 87 -5.99 -21.36 -22.30
N ILE A 88 -7.12 -21.71 -21.68
CA ILE A 88 -7.53 -21.15 -20.38
C ILE A 88 -6.53 -21.55 -19.30
N LYS A 89 -6.15 -22.84 -19.24
CA LYS A 89 -5.19 -23.37 -18.27
C LYS A 89 -3.83 -22.68 -18.35
N THR A 90 -3.29 -22.50 -19.56
CA THR A 90 -2.01 -21.80 -19.76
C THR A 90 -2.07 -20.37 -19.26
N ARG A 91 -3.20 -19.67 -19.42
CA ARG A 91 -3.37 -18.32 -18.87
C ARG A 91 -3.44 -18.30 -17.35
N LEU A 92 -4.11 -19.27 -16.72
CA LEU A 92 -4.14 -19.40 -15.27
C LEU A 92 -2.74 -19.66 -14.67
N ILE A 93 -1.95 -20.51 -15.32
CA ILE A 93 -0.59 -20.85 -14.86
C ILE A 93 0.36 -19.65 -15.04
N ASN A 94 0.32 -19.00 -16.20
CA ASN A 94 1.30 -17.97 -16.55
C ASN A 94 0.88 -16.55 -16.10
N GLY A 95 -0.42 -16.32 -15.91
CA GLY A 95 -0.97 -15.01 -15.56
C GLY A 95 -0.37 -14.41 -14.28
N PRO A 96 -0.35 -15.14 -13.15
CA PRO A 96 0.21 -14.65 -11.90
C PRO A 96 1.66 -14.18 -12.01
N GLN A 97 2.49 -14.90 -12.78
CA GLN A 97 3.92 -14.62 -12.91
C GLN A 97 4.24 -13.51 -13.92
N PHE A 98 3.50 -13.41 -15.03
CA PHE A 98 3.91 -12.57 -16.17
C PHE A 98 2.97 -11.39 -16.46
N GLN A 99 1.78 -11.36 -15.87
CA GLN A 99 0.76 -10.35 -16.22
C GLN A 99 0.37 -9.44 -15.05
N LEU A 100 0.80 -9.75 -13.83
CA LEU A 100 0.45 -9.01 -12.62
C LEU A 100 1.69 -8.42 -11.98
N SER A 101 1.58 -7.18 -11.55
CA SER A 101 2.65 -6.49 -10.81
C SER A 101 2.76 -6.96 -9.36
N ASP A 102 1.63 -7.35 -8.75
CA ASP A 102 1.58 -7.81 -7.35
C ASP A 102 0.43 -8.80 -7.15
N PHE A 103 0.73 -10.08 -7.26
CA PHE A 103 -0.25 -11.15 -7.10
C PHE A 103 -0.71 -11.32 -5.64
N ASN A 104 0.16 -11.02 -4.67
CA ASN A 104 -0.15 -11.19 -3.25
C ASN A 104 -1.22 -10.19 -2.80
N LYS A 105 -1.12 -8.92 -3.22
CA LYS A 105 -2.18 -7.92 -2.95
C LYS A 105 -3.51 -8.32 -3.57
N LEU A 106 -3.51 -8.85 -4.78
CA LEU A 106 -4.73 -9.35 -5.41
C LEU A 106 -5.34 -10.48 -4.57
N ASN A 107 -4.55 -11.45 -4.12
CA ASN A 107 -5.05 -12.54 -3.28
C ASN A 107 -5.62 -12.06 -1.94
N ILE A 108 -5.01 -11.06 -1.30
CA ILE A 108 -5.58 -10.43 -0.10
C ILE A 108 -6.98 -9.93 -0.40
N ILE A 109 -7.14 -9.13 -1.47
CA ILE A 109 -8.45 -8.57 -1.87
C ILE A 109 -9.45 -9.69 -2.15
N LEU A 110 -9.09 -10.70 -2.95
CA LEU A 110 -9.98 -11.81 -3.28
C LEU A 110 -10.45 -12.57 -2.03
N LEU A 111 -9.56 -12.81 -1.08
CA LEU A 111 -9.91 -13.49 0.17
C LEU A 111 -10.75 -12.63 1.11
N THR A 112 -10.65 -11.30 1.07
CA THR A 112 -11.55 -10.45 1.86
C THR A 112 -13.02 -10.65 1.45
N THR A 113 -13.28 -10.91 0.17
CA THR A 113 -14.64 -11.14 -0.38
C THR A 113 -15.03 -12.61 -0.48
N ALA A 114 -14.13 -13.55 -0.17
CA ALA A 114 -14.36 -14.97 -0.36
C ALA A 114 -15.50 -15.53 0.51
N PRO A 115 -16.19 -16.60 0.06
CA PRO A 115 -17.20 -17.27 0.87
C PRO A 115 -16.54 -17.96 2.07
N LEU A 116 -17.25 -18.02 3.19
CA LEU A 116 -16.73 -18.60 4.44
C LEU A 116 -16.28 -20.06 4.28
N SER A 117 -16.91 -20.82 3.37
CA SER A 117 -16.50 -22.20 3.06
C SER A 117 -15.08 -22.28 2.51
N ALA A 118 -14.68 -21.36 1.62
CA ALA A 118 -13.35 -21.34 1.04
C ALA A 118 -12.30 -20.96 2.09
N ILE A 119 -12.63 -20.00 2.96
CA ILE A 119 -11.76 -19.59 4.08
C ILE A 119 -11.60 -20.71 5.10
N ASN A 120 -12.69 -21.38 5.48
CA ASN A 120 -12.62 -22.51 6.40
C ASN A 120 -11.77 -23.66 5.85
N GLU A 121 -11.82 -23.90 4.53
CA GLU A 121 -10.94 -24.86 3.88
C GLU A 121 -9.47 -24.44 4.00
N LEU A 122 -9.13 -23.18 3.71
CA LEU A 122 -7.76 -22.67 3.87
C LEU A 122 -7.27 -22.75 5.32
N ILE A 123 -8.11 -22.42 6.31
CA ILE A 123 -7.80 -22.55 7.73
C ILE A 123 -7.56 -24.03 8.08
N SER A 124 -8.39 -24.94 7.56
CA SER A 124 -8.19 -26.38 7.79
C SER A 124 -6.87 -26.89 7.22
N LEU A 125 -6.41 -26.29 6.12
CA LEU A 125 -5.18 -26.63 5.40
C LEU A 125 -3.95 -25.83 5.86
N HIS A 126 -4.02 -25.07 6.97
CA HIS A 126 -2.95 -24.17 7.42
C HIS A 126 -1.56 -24.83 7.53
N HIS A 127 -1.47 -26.13 7.85
CA HIS A 127 -0.20 -26.86 7.90
C HIS A 127 0.48 -27.01 6.52
N GLN A 128 -0.31 -27.00 5.45
CA GLN A 128 0.13 -27.15 4.06
C GLN A 128 0.42 -25.81 3.38
N LEU A 129 -0.07 -24.71 3.94
CA LEU A 129 0.11 -23.36 3.40
C LEU A 129 1.56 -22.89 3.53
N SER A 130 2.02 -22.11 2.53
CA SER A 130 3.30 -21.43 2.57
C SER A 130 3.27 -20.24 3.54
N VAL A 131 4.44 -19.67 3.87
CA VAL A 131 4.51 -18.44 4.67
C VAL A 131 3.75 -17.28 4.01
N ALA A 132 3.88 -17.14 2.68
CA ALA A 132 3.14 -16.13 1.93
C ALA A 132 1.62 -16.32 2.07
N ASP A 133 1.13 -17.55 1.86
CA ASP A 133 -0.30 -17.84 1.93
C ASP A 133 -0.87 -17.64 3.34
N LEU A 134 -0.11 -18.01 4.38
CA LEU A 134 -0.50 -17.75 5.77
C LEU A 134 -0.53 -16.25 6.09
N GLY A 135 0.42 -15.48 5.59
CA GLY A 135 0.43 -14.01 5.71
C GLY A 135 -0.77 -13.38 5.01
N ILE A 136 -1.04 -13.77 3.76
CA ILE A 136 -2.18 -13.32 2.97
C ILE A 136 -3.50 -13.65 3.67
N LEU A 137 -3.67 -14.88 4.14
CA LEU A 137 -4.87 -15.32 4.86
C LEU A 137 -5.09 -14.52 6.14
N SER A 138 -4.03 -14.29 6.92
CA SER A 138 -4.10 -13.52 8.16
C SER A 138 -4.55 -12.07 7.93
N ILE A 139 -3.96 -11.40 6.93
CA ILE A 139 -4.33 -10.02 6.55
C ILE A 139 -5.78 -9.98 6.06
N ALA A 140 -6.19 -10.94 5.23
CA ALA A 140 -7.57 -11.01 4.74
C ALA A 140 -8.59 -11.22 5.88
N LEU A 141 -8.29 -12.11 6.83
CA LEU A 141 -9.13 -12.33 8.02
C LEU A 141 -9.26 -11.08 8.89
N TRP A 142 -8.18 -10.31 9.01
CA TRP A 142 -8.21 -9.03 9.72
C TRP A 142 -9.20 -8.04 9.07
N HIS A 143 -9.12 -7.88 7.74
CA HIS A 143 -10.06 -7.02 7.00
C HIS A 143 -11.52 -7.49 7.06
N ARG A 144 -11.75 -8.79 7.29
CA ARG A 144 -13.08 -9.38 7.51
C ARG A 144 -13.60 -9.21 8.95
N ASN A 145 -12.83 -8.56 9.83
CA ASN A 145 -13.09 -8.43 11.26
C ASN A 145 -13.03 -9.74 12.07
N GLU A 146 -12.35 -10.77 11.56
CA GLU A 146 -12.16 -12.06 12.23
C GLU A 146 -10.87 -12.07 13.10
N LYS A 147 -10.76 -11.10 14.02
CA LYS A 147 -9.52 -10.77 14.75
C LYS A 147 -8.82 -11.95 15.43
N THR A 148 -9.57 -12.85 16.07
CA THR A 148 -9.00 -14.00 16.79
C THR A 148 -8.35 -15.01 15.86
N GLN A 149 -8.96 -15.26 14.70
CA GLN A 149 -8.40 -16.14 13.67
C GLN A 149 -7.26 -15.45 12.93
N ALA A 150 -7.36 -14.15 12.68
CA ALA A 150 -6.29 -13.36 12.08
C ALA A 150 -5.01 -13.40 12.95
N LEU A 151 -5.14 -13.24 14.27
CA LEU A 151 -4.01 -13.33 15.20
C LEU A 151 -3.42 -14.74 15.27
N SER A 152 -4.26 -15.77 15.32
CA SER A 152 -3.77 -17.16 15.38
C SER A 152 -2.99 -17.50 14.10
N THR A 153 -3.54 -17.17 12.92
CA THR A 153 -2.89 -17.36 11.62
C THR A 153 -1.61 -16.53 11.48
N ALA A 154 -1.58 -15.28 11.97
CA ALA A 154 -0.36 -14.46 12.02
C ALA A 154 0.74 -15.13 12.85
N ASN A 155 0.39 -15.73 13.99
CA ASN A 155 1.33 -16.45 14.85
C ASN A 155 1.91 -17.68 14.16
N TRP A 156 1.07 -18.46 13.46
CA TRP A 156 1.52 -19.60 12.65
C TRP A 156 2.45 -19.16 11.53
N CYS A 157 2.08 -18.10 10.80
CA CYS A 157 2.91 -17.49 9.76
C CYS A 157 4.29 -17.12 10.30
N PHE A 158 4.33 -16.38 11.41
CA PHE A 158 5.57 -15.94 12.03
C PHE A 158 6.45 -17.09 12.53
N GLN A 159 5.85 -18.11 13.17
CA GLN A 159 6.59 -19.29 13.61
C GLN A 159 7.20 -20.06 12.44
N ARG A 160 6.44 -20.21 11.34
CA ARG A 160 6.91 -20.88 10.14
C ARG A 160 8.02 -20.10 9.47
N PHE A 161 7.86 -18.78 9.33
CA PHE A 161 8.90 -17.89 8.82
C PHE A 161 10.21 -18.05 9.60
N LEU A 162 10.17 -18.01 10.94
CA LEU A 162 11.37 -18.22 11.77
C LEU A 162 11.98 -19.62 11.59
N SER A 163 11.15 -20.64 11.35
CA SER A 163 11.65 -21.99 11.09
C SER A 163 12.36 -22.08 9.73
N GLU A 164 11.80 -21.44 8.70
CA GLU A 164 12.40 -21.37 7.37
C GLU A 164 13.69 -20.54 7.39
N GLU A 165 13.69 -19.37 8.04
CA GLU A 165 14.90 -18.53 8.21
C GLU A 165 16.06 -19.32 8.83
N ARG A 166 15.80 -20.11 9.88
CA ARG A 166 16.83 -20.95 10.51
C ARG A 166 17.44 -21.97 9.55
N LEU A 167 16.64 -22.49 8.62
CA LEU A 167 17.07 -23.46 7.61
C LEU A 167 17.84 -22.77 6.47
N TYR A 168 17.44 -21.56 6.09
CA TYR A 168 17.98 -20.82 4.94
C TYR A 168 19.20 -19.92 5.24
N ASN A 169 19.72 -19.96 6.47
CA ASN A 169 20.80 -19.10 7.02
C ASN A 169 22.10 -18.90 6.18
N ASN A 170 22.23 -19.47 4.98
CA ASN A 170 23.42 -19.37 4.12
C ASN A 170 23.14 -19.17 2.61
N HIS A 171 21.90 -18.98 2.17
CA HIS A 171 21.60 -18.78 0.74
C HIS A 171 21.10 -17.36 0.47
N GLY A 172 21.59 -16.76 -0.62
CA GLY A 172 21.42 -15.35 -0.94
C GLY A 172 19.97 -14.90 -0.92
N HIS A 173 19.78 -13.61 -0.62
CA HIS A 173 18.48 -12.94 -0.55
C HIS A 173 17.70 -13.04 -1.86
N ASP A 174 16.94 -14.13 -2.02
CA ASP A 174 15.96 -14.25 -3.10
C ASP A 174 14.82 -13.24 -2.87
N GLU A 175 14.31 -12.66 -3.96
CA GLU A 175 13.16 -11.73 -3.96
C GLU A 175 11.93 -12.33 -3.25
N LEU A 176 11.74 -13.65 -3.36
CA LEU A 176 10.71 -14.41 -2.63
C LEU A 176 10.87 -14.33 -1.12
N TYR A 177 12.11 -14.34 -0.61
CA TYR A 177 12.37 -14.23 0.83
C TYR A 177 12.02 -12.84 1.34
N LYS A 178 12.34 -11.78 0.57
CA LYS A 178 11.96 -10.40 0.91
C LYS A 178 10.43 -10.24 0.94
N ASN A 179 9.73 -10.75 -0.08
CA ASN A 179 8.27 -10.71 -0.12
C ASN A 179 7.62 -11.46 1.06
N ASN A 180 8.19 -12.60 1.47
CA ASN A 180 7.70 -13.34 2.63
C ASN A 180 7.91 -12.58 3.94
N ILE A 181 9.04 -11.88 4.11
CA ILE A 181 9.28 -11.01 5.27
C ILE A 181 8.23 -9.91 5.36
N GLU A 182 8.00 -9.20 4.26
CA GLU A 182 7.05 -8.08 4.21
C GLU A 182 5.64 -8.54 4.59
N LEU A 183 5.16 -9.65 4.02
CA LEU A 183 3.86 -10.23 4.36
C LEU A 183 3.78 -10.68 5.83
N THR A 184 4.83 -11.34 6.31
CA THR A 184 4.87 -11.86 7.70
C THR A 184 4.82 -10.72 8.71
N LEU A 185 5.62 -9.67 8.48
CA LEU A 185 5.63 -8.49 9.35
C LEU A 185 4.31 -7.74 9.27
N THR A 186 3.77 -7.57 8.07
CA THR A 186 2.46 -6.93 7.87
C THR A 186 1.37 -7.65 8.66
N ALA A 187 1.24 -8.97 8.47
CA ALA A 187 0.27 -9.77 9.21
C ALA A 187 0.45 -9.65 10.73
N LYS A 188 1.70 -9.67 11.20
CA LYS A 188 2.02 -9.61 12.63
C LYS A 188 1.72 -8.24 13.24
N ILE A 189 2.09 -7.15 12.58
CA ILE A 189 1.81 -5.77 13.03
C ILE A 189 0.31 -5.50 13.02
N LEU A 190 -0.41 -5.95 11.99
CA LEU A 190 -1.84 -5.72 11.87
C LEU A 190 -2.64 -6.48 12.93
N CYS A 191 -2.27 -7.74 13.22
CA CYS A 191 -3.08 -8.62 14.05
C CYS A 191 -2.67 -8.69 15.52
N ASP A 192 -1.41 -8.40 15.86
CA ASP A 192 -0.88 -8.50 17.23
C ASP A 192 -0.56 -7.11 17.80
N GLU A 193 -1.49 -6.58 18.58
CA GLU A 193 -1.39 -5.27 19.23
C GLU A 193 -0.16 -5.15 20.16
N ASP A 194 0.28 -6.27 20.75
CA ASP A 194 1.42 -6.32 21.68
C ASP A 194 2.77 -6.49 20.98
N TYR A 195 2.78 -6.79 19.68
CA TYR A 195 4.02 -7.13 18.98
C TYR A 195 5.03 -5.98 19.00
N ILE A 196 4.61 -4.77 18.64
CA ILE A 196 5.47 -3.59 18.63
C ILE A 196 5.94 -3.25 20.05
N ASN A 197 5.04 -3.26 21.03
CA ASN A 197 5.37 -3.02 22.44
C ASN A 197 6.41 -4.02 22.97
N SER A 198 6.31 -5.28 22.58
CA SER A 198 7.31 -6.30 22.93
C SER A 198 8.68 -6.02 22.29
N ARG A 199 8.70 -5.46 21.08
CA ARG A 199 9.93 -5.11 20.36
C ARG A 199 10.59 -3.84 20.91
N ILE A 200 9.79 -2.89 21.40
CA ILE A 200 10.25 -1.73 22.18
C ILE A 200 10.94 -2.20 23.46
N ARG A 201 10.25 -2.99 24.28
CA ARG A 201 10.80 -3.53 25.55
C ARG A 201 12.10 -4.30 25.37
N THR A 202 12.29 -4.94 24.21
CA THR A 202 13.49 -5.73 23.89
C THR A 202 14.58 -4.93 23.14
N ASN A 203 14.42 -3.62 22.94
CA ASN A 203 15.34 -2.74 22.22
C ASN A 203 15.67 -3.21 20.79
N LYS A 204 14.81 -4.02 20.17
CA LYS A 204 15.06 -4.58 18.82
C LYS A 204 14.69 -3.62 17.68
N ILE A 205 13.84 -2.63 17.96
CA ILE A 205 13.40 -1.62 16.99
C ILE A 205 14.56 -0.72 16.53
N LYS A 206 15.53 -0.47 17.40
CA LYS A 206 16.74 0.32 17.08
C LYS A 206 17.59 -0.28 15.95
N LYS A 207 17.35 -1.54 15.57
CA LYS A 207 18.06 -2.24 14.49
C LYS A 207 17.26 -2.33 13.19
N TRP A 208 16.06 -1.76 13.14
CA TRP A 208 15.24 -1.80 11.92
C TRP A 208 15.84 -0.88 10.86
N ASN A 209 15.80 -1.33 9.62
CA ASN A 209 16.19 -0.51 8.48
C ASN A 209 15.01 0.38 8.04
N GLU A 210 15.27 1.30 7.12
CA GLU A 210 14.26 2.22 6.56
C GLU A 210 13.05 1.48 5.95
N GLU A 211 13.26 0.39 5.22
CA GLU A 211 12.19 -0.39 4.60
C GLU A 211 11.17 -0.92 5.61
N TRP A 212 11.64 -1.40 6.77
CA TRP A 212 10.77 -1.95 7.81
C TRP A 212 10.00 -0.85 8.53
N ILE A 213 10.58 0.35 8.62
CA ILE A 213 9.94 1.52 9.17
C ILE A 213 8.87 2.04 8.21
N ILE A 214 9.14 2.05 6.89
CA ILE A 214 8.13 2.34 5.88
C ILE A 214 6.96 1.35 5.98
N LEU A 215 7.24 0.05 6.12
CA LEU A 215 6.22 -0.97 6.27
C LEU A 215 5.39 -0.77 7.55
N LEU A 216 6.04 -0.47 8.67
CA LEU A 216 5.35 -0.11 9.92
C LEU A 216 4.43 1.09 9.70
N CYS A 217 4.93 2.17 9.10
CA CYS A 217 4.12 3.34 8.80
C CYS A 217 2.89 2.98 7.96
N GLN A 218 3.08 2.22 6.87
CA GLN A 218 1.99 1.81 5.98
C GLN A 218 0.94 0.96 6.72
N THR A 219 1.39 0.03 7.56
CA THR A 219 0.49 -0.88 8.30
C THR A 219 -0.23 -0.19 9.46
N SER A 220 0.45 0.67 10.22
CA SER A 220 -0.17 1.50 11.25
C SER A 220 -1.17 2.49 10.64
N CYS A 221 -0.93 3.00 9.43
CA CYS A 221 -1.90 3.82 8.69
C CYS A 221 -3.18 3.03 8.34
N LEU A 222 -3.07 1.73 8.05
CA LEU A 222 -4.24 0.88 7.78
C LEU A 222 -5.04 0.59 9.06
N ASN A 223 -4.35 0.48 10.20
CA ASN A 223 -4.97 0.15 11.49
C ASN A 223 -5.54 1.35 12.25
N ASN A 224 -5.23 2.60 11.86
CA ASN A 224 -5.45 3.79 12.68
C ASN A 224 -4.85 3.60 14.10
N ASN A 225 -3.61 3.10 14.14
CA ASN A 225 -2.88 2.86 15.40
C ASN A 225 -1.86 3.99 15.62
N PHE A 226 -2.34 5.19 15.88
CA PHE A 226 -1.52 6.36 16.16
C PHE A 226 -0.58 6.17 17.37
N GLU A 227 -1.08 5.60 18.48
CA GLU A 227 -0.30 5.39 19.70
C GLU A 227 0.96 4.53 19.46
N GLN A 228 0.83 3.47 18.66
CA GLN A 228 1.95 2.57 18.34
C GLN A 228 3.08 3.29 17.59
N LEU A 229 2.76 4.29 16.76
CA LEU A 229 3.79 5.04 16.03
C LEU A 229 4.52 6.03 16.94
N LEU A 230 3.82 6.65 17.89
CA LEU A 230 4.44 7.54 18.88
C LEU A 230 5.45 6.80 19.75
N ASP A 231 5.06 5.63 20.26
CA ASP A 231 5.92 4.81 21.10
C ASP A 231 7.20 4.39 20.36
N VAL A 232 7.10 4.16 19.05
CA VAL A 232 8.24 3.81 18.21
C VAL A 232 9.17 5.01 17.96
N ILE A 233 8.62 6.21 17.72
CA ILE A 233 9.42 7.42 17.49
C ILE A 233 10.29 7.75 18.70
N ASN A 234 9.74 7.63 19.91
CA ASN A 234 10.44 7.95 21.15
C ASN A 234 11.67 7.04 21.39
N GLU A 235 11.70 5.87 20.78
CA GLU A 235 12.75 4.86 20.97
C GLU A 235 13.80 4.81 19.84
N LEU A 236 13.57 5.51 18.73
CA LEU A 236 14.50 5.52 17.61
C LEU A 236 15.63 6.53 17.82
N ASN A 237 16.80 6.24 17.27
CA ASN A 237 17.96 7.15 17.28
C ASN A 237 18.30 7.71 15.90
N ASP A 238 17.78 7.11 14.82
CA ASP A 238 18.08 7.50 13.44
C ASP A 238 17.21 8.68 13.00
N GLU A 239 17.85 9.77 12.57
CA GLU A 239 17.19 11.02 12.16
C GLU A 239 16.35 10.86 10.89
N ALA A 240 16.82 10.07 9.92
CA ALA A 240 16.08 9.85 8.66
C ALA A 240 14.79 9.06 8.90
N ALA A 241 14.88 8.00 9.71
CA ALA A 241 13.75 7.22 10.15
C ALA A 241 12.74 8.05 10.97
N LYS A 242 13.25 8.90 11.89
CA LYS A 242 12.40 9.82 12.69
C LYS A 242 11.63 10.78 11.81
N LYS A 243 12.27 11.36 10.79
CA LYS A 243 11.61 12.27 9.84
C LYS A 243 10.44 11.58 9.14
N LEU A 244 10.67 10.38 8.59
CA LEU A 244 9.62 9.63 7.89
C LEU A 244 8.44 9.29 8.82
N LEU A 245 8.74 8.84 10.04
CA LEU A 245 7.72 8.48 11.02
C LEU A 245 6.93 9.70 11.49
N SER A 246 7.59 10.83 11.74
CA SER A 246 6.90 12.03 12.23
C SER A 246 5.91 12.56 11.22
N GLU A 247 6.25 12.60 9.92
CA GLU A 247 5.32 12.95 8.86
C GLU A 247 4.06 12.07 8.89
N LYS A 248 4.24 10.75 9.09
CA LYS A 248 3.12 9.80 9.13
C LYS A 248 2.29 9.91 10.41
N VAL A 249 2.93 10.19 11.54
CA VAL A 249 2.24 10.47 12.80
C VAL A 249 1.37 11.71 12.68
N PHE A 250 1.88 12.81 12.11
CA PHE A 250 1.08 14.01 11.91
C PHE A 250 -0.13 13.75 11.01
N LEU A 251 0.06 13.07 9.88
CA LEU A 251 -1.04 12.74 8.96
C LEU A 251 -2.10 11.86 9.63
N LEU A 252 -1.69 10.85 10.40
CA LEU A 252 -2.63 9.98 11.10
C LEU A 252 -3.35 10.68 12.24
N GLY A 253 -2.64 11.47 13.05
CA GLY A 253 -3.28 12.23 14.13
C GLY A 253 -4.31 13.21 13.57
N TYR A 254 -4.06 13.87 12.43
CA TYR A 254 -5.09 14.68 11.77
C TYR A 254 -6.28 13.87 11.26
N LEU A 255 -6.06 12.64 10.76
CA LEU A 255 -7.14 11.74 10.34
C LEU A 255 -7.97 11.21 11.52
N GLU A 256 -7.36 11.12 12.71
CA GLU A 256 -7.97 10.69 13.97
C GLU A 256 -8.48 11.87 14.83
N GLU A 257 -8.41 13.11 14.31
CA GLU A 257 -8.85 14.34 14.99
C GLU A 257 -8.09 14.63 16.31
N VAL A 258 -6.81 14.26 16.38
CA VAL A 258 -5.91 14.58 17.50
C VAL A 258 -5.54 16.06 17.47
N GLU A 259 -5.68 16.75 18.60
CA GLU A 259 -5.22 18.12 18.79
C GLU A 259 -3.74 18.14 19.22
N PHE A 260 -2.84 18.70 18.40
CA PHE A 260 -1.43 18.79 18.74
C PHE A 260 -1.05 20.11 19.44
N ASN A 261 -1.97 21.09 19.54
CA ASN A 261 -1.78 22.39 20.22
C ASN A 261 -1.21 22.29 21.65
N ASN A 262 -1.43 21.18 22.36
CA ASN A 262 -1.01 20.98 23.75
C ASN A 262 0.14 19.96 23.91
N TRP A 263 0.80 19.57 22.82
CA TRP A 263 1.85 18.55 22.86
C TRP A 263 3.23 19.16 23.12
N ASP A 264 3.84 18.77 24.25
CA ASP A 264 5.18 19.21 24.66
C ASP A 264 6.34 18.54 23.89
N ASN A 265 6.05 17.70 22.89
CA ASN A 265 7.07 16.90 22.20
C ASN A 265 7.72 17.68 21.04
N LEU A 266 8.47 18.74 21.38
CA LEU A 266 9.18 19.62 20.43
C LEU A 266 10.12 18.84 19.49
N ASP A 267 10.67 17.72 19.95
CA ASP A 267 11.53 16.85 19.15
C ASP A 267 10.79 16.22 17.97
N LEU A 268 9.50 15.91 18.13
CA LEU A 268 8.63 15.40 17.06
C LEU A 268 8.42 16.48 15.98
N PHE A 269 8.04 17.69 16.40
CA PHE A 269 7.79 18.79 15.47
C PHE A 269 9.07 19.22 14.74
N ASN A 270 10.22 19.21 15.40
CA ASN A 270 11.49 19.59 14.79
C ASN A 270 12.08 18.55 13.84
N SER A 271 11.58 17.31 13.87
CA SER A 271 12.12 16.21 13.07
C SER A 271 11.78 16.28 11.57
N SER A 272 10.73 17.00 11.17
CA SER A 272 10.34 17.19 9.76
C SER A 272 9.91 18.62 9.47
N SER A 273 10.10 19.07 8.23
CA SER A 273 9.68 20.40 7.78
C SER A 273 8.16 20.58 7.85
N LEU A 274 7.43 19.50 7.54
CA LEU A 274 5.99 19.39 7.77
C LEU A 274 5.62 19.61 9.25
N GLY A 275 6.31 18.93 10.17
CA GLY A 275 6.05 19.07 11.61
C GLY A 275 6.24 20.50 12.10
N LYS A 276 7.29 21.19 11.63
CA LYS A 276 7.53 22.60 11.97
C LYS A 276 6.42 23.52 11.46
N ALA A 277 5.95 23.30 10.22
CA ALA A 277 4.84 24.06 9.66
C ALA A 277 3.54 23.85 10.46
N ILE A 278 3.25 22.60 10.84
CA ILE A 278 2.10 22.25 11.68
C ILE A 278 2.15 22.97 13.03
N HIS A 279 3.31 22.98 13.70
CA HIS A 279 3.47 23.64 14.99
C HIS A 279 3.11 25.14 14.93
N ILE A 280 3.50 25.85 13.86
CA ILE A 280 3.16 27.27 13.68
C ILE A 280 1.66 27.46 13.46
N LEU A 281 1.06 26.65 12.57
CA LEU A 281 -0.36 26.73 12.23
C LEU A 281 -1.27 26.43 13.44
N GLU A 282 -0.88 25.49 14.30
CA GLU A 282 -1.68 25.08 15.48
C GLU A 282 -1.55 26.05 16.66
N ASN A 283 -0.34 26.58 16.90
CA ASN A 283 -0.07 27.46 18.03
C ASN A 283 -0.29 28.95 17.71
N ASN A 284 -0.67 29.29 16.47
CA ASN A 284 -0.72 30.67 15.95
C ASN A 284 0.54 31.47 16.29
N SER A 285 1.68 30.77 16.41
CA SER A 285 2.94 31.34 16.84
C SER A 285 3.71 31.82 15.62
N PHE A 286 3.20 32.87 14.97
CA PHE A 286 3.89 33.61 13.91
C PHE A 286 5.05 34.44 14.49
N THR A 287 5.97 33.80 15.22
CA THR A 287 7.03 34.52 15.93
C THR A 287 8.36 33.75 16.02
N GLN A 288 9.40 34.44 15.53
CA GLN A 288 10.86 34.29 15.72
C GLN A 288 11.57 33.28 14.80
N SER A 289 12.73 33.58 14.18
CA SER A 289 13.79 34.55 14.48
C SER A 289 14.43 35.07 13.18
N TYR A 290 14.93 36.32 13.20
CA TYR A 290 15.71 36.91 12.12
C TYR A 290 16.89 36.01 11.77
N LEU A 291 16.89 35.46 10.56
CA LEU A 291 18.15 35.24 9.87
C LEU A 291 18.54 36.60 9.28
N ASP A 292 19.41 37.33 9.99
CA ASP A 292 20.17 38.45 9.43
C ASP A 292 20.96 37.92 8.23
N TYR A 293 20.34 37.91 7.05
CA TYR A 293 21.06 37.87 5.79
C TYR A 293 21.29 39.31 5.39
N ASP A 294 22.51 39.77 5.68
CA ASP A 294 23.01 41.07 5.27
C ASP A 294 22.68 41.34 3.80
N ASN A 295 22.28 42.60 3.59
CA ASN A 295 21.64 43.21 2.43
C ASN A 295 22.47 43.24 1.13
N ASP A 296 22.92 42.09 0.66
CA ASP A 296 23.56 41.97 -0.65
C ASP A 296 22.83 40.97 -1.54
N LYS A 297 22.72 41.30 -2.81
CA LYS A 297 21.99 40.56 -3.86
C LYS A 297 22.56 39.16 -4.06
N HIS A 298 22.09 38.17 -3.29
CA HIS A 298 22.55 36.80 -3.37
C HIS A 298 21.48 35.90 -3.98
N PHE A 299 21.59 35.63 -5.28
CA PHE A 299 20.87 34.50 -5.89
C PHE A 299 21.49 33.19 -5.38
N LEU A 300 20.67 32.21 -4.97
CA LEU A 300 21.15 30.85 -4.73
C LEU A 300 21.44 30.18 -6.08
N VAL A 301 22.71 30.19 -6.48
CA VAL A 301 23.18 29.59 -7.73
C VAL A 301 23.56 28.14 -7.48
N TYR A 302 22.66 27.21 -7.85
CA TYR A 302 22.95 25.78 -7.77
C TYR A 302 23.54 25.25 -9.08
N LYS A 303 24.60 24.42 -8.98
CA LYS A 303 25.06 23.61 -10.10
C LYS A 303 24.08 22.44 -10.32
N ARG A 304 23.86 22.09 -11.59
CA ARG A 304 22.87 21.10 -12.09
C ARG A 304 22.81 19.76 -11.36
N GLU A 305 23.88 19.39 -10.63
CA GLU A 305 24.04 18.12 -9.92
C GLU A 305 23.59 18.18 -8.43
N GLN A 306 23.22 19.34 -7.89
CA GLN A 306 22.97 19.52 -6.45
C GLN A 306 21.50 19.72 -6.05
N LEU A 307 20.56 19.82 -7.00
CA LEU A 307 19.13 19.83 -6.71
C LEU A 307 18.63 18.40 -6.46
N ILE A 308 19.01 17.86 -5.30
CA ILE A 308 18.72 16.48 -4.85
C ILE A 308 17.45 16.43 -3.99
N PHE A 309 16.85 17.57 -3.67
CA PHE A 309 15.69 17.65 -2.79
C PHE A 309 14.47 16.91 -3.36
N SER A 310 13.63 16.40 -2.46
CA SER A 310 12.26 16.01 -2.80
C SER A 310 11.44 17.28 -3.00
N TYR A 311 10.60 17.35 -4.05
CA TYR A 311 9.69 18.48 -4.26
C TYR A 311 8.79 18.75 -3.05
N LYS A 312 8.38 17.69 -2.34
CA LYS A 312 7.58 17.78 -1.11
C LYS A 312 8.36 18.44 0.03
N ASP A 313 9.58 17.98 0.26
CA ASP A 313 10.44 18.52 1.32
C ASP A 313 10.74 20.00 1.06
N TYR A 314 11.11 20.30 -0.19
CA TYR A 314 11.38 21.66 -0.63
C TYR A 314 10.15 22.57 -0.46
N PHE A 315 8.96 22.10 -0.81
CA PHE A 315 7.73 22.85 -0.58
C PHE A 315 7.53 23.15 0.91
N PHE A 316 7.56 22.14 1.78
CA PHE A 316 7.30 22.34 3.22
C PHE A 316 8.41 23.13 3.93
N ASP A 317 9.66 23.07 3.47
CA ASP A 317 10.74 23.93 3.97
C ASP A 317 10.47 25.41 3.68
N ASN A 318 10.10 25.75 2.43
CA ASN A 318 9.76 27.13 2.05
C ASN A 318 8.43 27.58 2.69
N PHE A 319 7.45 26.69 2.79
CA PHE A 319 6.19 26.97 3.48
C PHE A 319 6.40 27.29 4.96
N PHE A 320 7.23 26.51 5.65
CA PHE A 320 7.65 26.80 7.02
C PHE A 320 8.40 28.14 7.11
N GLN A 321 9.35 28.41 6.21
CA GLN A 321 10.12 29.66 6.22
C GLN A 321 9.23 30.88 6.06
N HIS A 322 8.27 30.85 5.14
CA HIS A 322 7.33 31.95 4.93
C HIS A 322 6.41 32.13 6.14
N LEU A 323 5.80 31.05 6.66
CA LEU A 323 4.97 31.13 7.87
C LEU A 323 5.71 31.62 9.12
N ALA A 324 7.02 31.37 9.20
CA ALA A 324 7.86 31.84 10.31
C ALA A 324 8.41 33.26 10.11
N ALA A 325 8.34 33.80 8.89
CA ALA A 325 8.89 35.10 8.56
C ALA A 325 8.05 36.25 9.13
N GLN A 326 8.68 37.41 9.36
CA GLN A 326 8.00 38.63 9.79
C GLN A 326 8.30 39.76 8.79
N GLY A 327 7.27 40.53 8.42
CA GLY A 327 7.37 41.65 7.49
C GLY A 327 7.18 41.26 6.03
N ASP A 328 7.64 42.11 5.10
CA ASP A 328 7.54 41.86 3.65
C ASP A 328 8.56 40.77 3.25
N PHE A 329 8.17 39.51 3.39
CA PHE A 329 8.99 38.36 3.03
C PHE A 329 8.80 38.00 1.55
N LEU A 330 9.91 37.69 0.86
CA LEU A 330 9.92 37.24 -0.52
C LEU A 330 10.98 36.17 -0.69
N HIS A 331 10.60 35.02 -1.23
CA HIS A 331 11.55 34.00 -1.61
C HIS A 331 12.39 34.45 -2.82
N LEU A 332 13.68 34.11 -2.79
CA LEU A 332 14.59 34.43 -3.89
C LEU A 332 14.53 33.31 -4.95
N PRO A 333 14.35 33.66 -6.24
CA PRO A 333 14.24 32.65 -7.30
C PRO A 333 15.58 31.93 -7.51
N ILE A 334 15.50 30.61 -7.70
CA ILE A 334 16.66 29.79 -8.07
C ILE A 334 17.07 30.11 -9.50
N ARG A 335 18.37 30.29 -9.72
CA ARG A 335 18.96 30.43 -11.05
C ARG A 335 20.00 29.33 -11.31
N SER A 336 19.89 28.65 -12.44
CA SER A 336 20.90 27.71 -12.93
C SER A 336 21.56 28.21 -14.20
N TYR A 337 22.86 27.89 -14.36
CA TYR A 337 23.59 28.13 -15.61
C TYR A 337 23.17 27.21 -16.77
N SER A 338 22.34 26.20 -16.48
CA SER A 338 21.79 25.26 -17.46
C SER A 338 20.28 25.39 -17.51
N ASN A 339 19.67 25.43 -18.70
CA ASN A 339 18.21 25.30 -18.90
C ASN A 339 17.75 23.92 -18.40
N SER A 340 17.42 23.83 -17.11
CA SER A 340 16.89 22.61 -16.50
C SER A 340 15.47 22.87 -16.06
N VAL A 341 14.53 22.10 -16.61
CA VAL A 341 13.10 22.13 -16.26
C VAL A 341 12.88 22.04 -14.74
N LYS A 342 13.75 21.33 -14.01
CA LYS A 342 13.70 21.24 -12.54
C LYS A 342 13.70 22.60 -11.84
N VAL A 343 14.49 23.56 -12.31
CA VAL A 343 14.61 24.88 -11.65
C VAL A 343 13.33 25.69 -11.81
N GLU A 344 12.73 25.64 -12.99
CA GLU A 344 11.46 26.29 -13.25
C GLU A 344 10.34 25.65 -12.40
N LEU A 345 10.34 24.32 -12.27
CA LEU A 345 9.41 23.60 -11.40
C LEU A 345 9.59 23.95 -9.91
N TYR A 346 10.84 24.09 -9.43
CA TYR A 346 11.09 24.51 -8.04
C TYR A 346 10.64 25.95 -7.79
N ASN A 347 10.92 26.87 -8.71
CA ASN A 347 10.44 28.25 -8.60
C ASN A 347 8.90 28.30 -8.61
N LEU A 348 8.26 27.51 -9.47
CA LEU A 348 6.81 27.38 -9.49
C LEU A 348 6.25 26.88 -8.14
N LEU A 349 6.90 25.93 -7.47
CA LEU A 349 6.47 25.49 -6.14
C LEU A 349 6.55 26.60 -5.09
N VAL A 350 7.56 27.46 -5.18
CA VAL A 350 7.70 28.62 -4.29
C VAL A 350 6.58 29.63 -4.57
N ASP A 351 6.30 29.93 -5.83
CA ASP A 351 5.20 30.83 -6.20
C ASP A 351 3.83 30.30 -5.70
N LEU A 352 3.61 29.00 -5.85
CA LEU A 352 2.40 28.33 -5.35
C LEU A 352 2.34 28.34 -3.82
N CYS A 353 3.47 28.14 -3.16
CA CYS A 353 3.60 28.21 -1.71
C CYS A 353 3.23 29.61 -1.19
N ASP A 354 3.79 30.66 -1.78
CA ASP A 354 3.53 32.05 -1.40
C ASP A 354 2.06 32.42 -1.56
N HIS A 355 1.41 31.91 -2.62
CA HIS A 355 -0.02 32.10 -2.81
C HIS A 355 -0.85 31.43 -1.70
N ILE A 356 -0.51 30.20 -1.31
CA ILE A 356 -1.22 29.48 -0.25
C ILE A 356 -1.03 30.16 1.11
N VAL A 357 0.18 30.61 1.42
CA VAL A 357 0.44 31.35 2.67
C VAL A 357 -0.37 32.63 2.71
N GLY A 358 -0.44 33.38 1.60
CA GLY A 358 -1.33 34.54 1.48
C GLY A 358 -2.79 34.21 1.79
N LEU A 359 -3.34 33.13 1.22
CA LEU A 359 -4.73 32.70 1.50
C LEU A 359 -4.95 32.41 3.00
N ILE A 360 -3.95 31.82 3.68
CA ILE A 360 -4.00 31.53 5.12
C ILE A 360 -3.96 32.83 5.94
N GLU A 361 -3.07 33.77 5.62
CA GLU A 361 -2.95 35.06 6.31
C GLU A 361 -4.21 35.92 6.18
N PHE A 362 -4.88 35.89 5.01
CA PHE A 362 -6.15 36.57 4.79
C PHE A 362 -7.35 35.85 5.44
N GLY A 363 -7.15 34.66 6.00
CA GLY A 363 -8.19 33.86 6.65
C GLY A 363 -9.26 33.36 5.68
N GLU A 364 -8.90 33.17 4.41
CA GLU A 364 -9.82 32.65 3.39
C GLU A 364 -10.01 31.14 3.57
N ASN A 365 -11.26 30.66 3.49
CA ASN A 365 -11.53 29.23 3.46
C ASN A 365 -11.33 28.72 2.04
N PHE A 366 -10.38 27.80 1.86
CA PHE A 366 -10.12 27.16 0.59
C PHE A 366 -10.23 25.64 0.67
N SER A 367 -10.69 25.04 -0.42
CA SER A 367 -10.84 23.61 -0.59
C SER A 367 -9.63 23.00 -1.32
N PHE A 368 -9.50 21.67 -1.28
CA PHE A 368 -8.53 20.94 -2.08
C PHE A 368 -8.53 21.36 -3.56
N PHE A 369 -9.71 21.59 -4.13
CA PHE A 369 -9.84 21.96 -5.55
C PHE A 369 -9.26 23.35 -5.82
N ASP A 370 -9.45 24.29 -4.90
CA ASP A 370 -8.92 25.65 -5.04
C ASP A 370 -7.38 25.61 -5.08
N ILE A 371 -6.75 24.88 -4.15
CA ILE A 371 -5.30 24.68 -4.11
C ILE A 371 -4.81 23.98 -5.38
N TYR A 372 -5.45 22.87 -5.77
CA TYR A 372 -5.03 22.09 -6.92
C TYR A 372 -5.15 22.87 -8.23
N SER A 373 -6.19 23.71 -8.35
CA SER A 373 -6.45 24.54 -9.52
C SER A 373 -5.38 25.61 -9.78
N LEU A 374 -4.61 26.01 -8.75
CA LEU A 374 -3.48 26.94 -8.89
C LEU A 374 -2.43 26.45 -9.89
N LEU A 375 -2.25 25.13 -10.01
CA LEU A 375 -1.35 24.58 -11.02
C LEU A 375 -1.90 24.75 -12.44
N ASN A 376 -3.23 24.70 -12.61
CA ASN A 376 -3.86 24.87 -13.92
C ASN A 376 -3.86 26.33 -14.39
N SER A 377 -3.84 27.29 -13.46
CA SER A 377 -3.71 28.72 -13.76
C SER A 377 -2.25 29.15 -13.97
N SER A 378 -1.29 28.37 -13.50
CA SER A 378 0.15 28.63 -13.72
C SER A 378 0.64 28.17 -15.10
N GLU A 379 1.47 28.98 -15.74
CA GLU A 379 2.13 28.60 -16.99
C GLU A 379 3.21 27.54 -16.72
N LEU A 380 2.93 26.28 -17.07
CA LEU A 380 3.96 25.24 -17.10
C LEU A 380 5.02 25.61 -18.16
N PRO A 381 6.32 25.34 -17.90
CA PRO A 381 7.37 25.71 -18.84
C PRO A 381 7.14 25.11 -20.22
N ILE A 382 7.00 25.97 -21.25
CA ILE A 382 6.42 25.59 -22.55
C ILE A 382 7.36 24.70 -23.39
N ASP A 383 8.67 24.72 -23.11
CA ASP A 383 9.71 24.04 -23.89
C ASP A 383 10.16 22.71 -23.28
N PHE A 384 9.24 21.75 -23.17
CA PHE A 384 9.59 20.39 -22.73
C PHE A 384 10.28 19.61 -23.85
N HIS A 385 11.52 19.17 -23.63
CA HIS A 385 12.06 18.06 -24.41
C HIS A 385 11.42 16.74 -23.93
N TYR A 386 11.26 15.75 -24.81
CA TYR A 386 10.70 14.43 -24.46
C TYR A 386 11.38 13.79 -23.22
N LYS A 387 12.65 14.13 -22.98
CA LYS A 387 13.44 13.67 -21.83
C LYS A 387 12.97 14.21 -20.47
N ASP A 388 12.24 15.33 -20.45
CA ASP A 388 11.79 16.00 -19.22
C ASP A 388 10.37 15.61 -18.82
N THR A 389 9.65 14.89 -19.68
CA THR A 389 8.27 14.43 -19.44
C THR A 389 8.11 13.64 -18.14
N GLY A 390 9.08 12.78 -17.82
CA GLY A 390 9.08 12.01 -16.58
C GLY A 390 9.19 12.87 -15.32
N GLU A 391 9.96 13.96 -15.36
CA GLU A 391 10.12 14.87 -14.22
C GLU A 391 8.86 15.72 -13.99
N VAL A 392 8.18 16.14 -15.07
CA VAL A 392 6.89 16.83 -14.98
C VAL A 392 5.81 15.94 -14.38
N ILE A 393 5.77 14.66 -14.75
CA ILE A 393 4.81 13.70 -14.16
C ILE A 393 5.08 13.53 -12.66
N LYS A 394 6.36 13.36 -12.27
CA LYS A 394 6.74 13.28 -10.85
C LYS A 394 6.30 14.52 -10.09
N PHE A 395 6.57 15.70 -10.65
CA PHE A 395 6.15 16.98 -10.08
C PHE A 395 4.64 17.06 -9.86
N LYS A 396 3.84 16.71 -10.87
CA LYS A 396 2.37 16.72 -10.75
C LYS A 396 1.86 15.76 -9.68
N ASN A 397 2.45 14.56 -9.59
CA ASN A 397 2.10 13.59 -8.57
C ASN A 397 2.45 14.11 -7.16
N THR A 398 3.61 14.74 -7.01
CA THR A 398 4.00 15.35 -5.72
C THR A 398 3.16 16.56 -5.37
N TRP A 399 2.76 17.39 -6.35
CA TRP A 399 1.84 18.51 -6.12
C TRP A 399 0.48 18.04 -5.61
N PHE A 400 -0.05 16.97 -6.19
CA PHE A 400 -1.28 16.34 -5.72
C PHE A 400 -1.14 15.88 -4.26
N GLU A 401 -0.03 15.22 -3.89
CA GLU A 401 0.26 14.83 -2.52
C GLU A 401 0.31 16.06 -1.58
N ILE A 402 1.01 17.13 -1.96
CA ILE A 402 1.10 18.37 -1.19
C ILE A 402 -0.29 18.97 -0.95
N CYS A 403 -1.13 19.08 -1.99
CA CYS A 403 -2.49 19.61 -1.89
C CYS A 403 -3.35 18.82 -0.90
N LEU A 404 -3.23 17.49 -0.90
CA LEU A 404 -3.94 16.63 0.06
C LEU A 404 -3.49 16.93 1.49
N ILE A 405 -2.19 17.02 1.72
CA ILE A 405 -1.62 17.27 3.05
C ILE A 405 -2.05 18.65 3.58
N ILE A 406 -1.95 19.70 2.77
CA ILE A 406 -2.36 21.05 3.17
C ILE A 406 -3.86 21.09 3.50
N ASN A 407 -4.69 20.49 2.65
CA ASN A 407 -6.13 20.42 2.91
C ASN A 407 -6.44 19.67 4.21
N LEU A 408 -5.73 18.57 4.50
CA LEU A 408 -5.89 17.84 5.77
C LEU A 408 -5.52 18.69 6.98
N ILE A 409 -4.41 19.43 6.93
CA ILE A 409 -3.92 20.25 8.04
C ILE A 409 -4.87 21.43 8.30
N ILE A 410 -5.28 22.14 7.24
CA ILE A 410 -6.03 23.40 7.36
C ILE A 410 -7.50 23.15 7.64
N ASN A 411 -8.13 22.23 6.90
CA ASN A 411 -9.55 21.99 7.06
C ASN A 411 -9.85 21.00 8.21
N LYS A 412 -8.83 20.34 8.79
CA LYS A 412 -8.95 19.26 9.78
C LYS A 412 -10.06 18.25 9.42
N LYS A 413 -10.25 18.02 8.11
CA LYS A 413 -11.38 17.26 7.56
C LYS A 413 -10.85 16.20 6.60
N ARG A 414 -11.40 14.99 6.72
CA ARG A 414 -11.22 13.93 5.72
C ARG A 414 -11.85 14.39 4.40
N ILE A 415 -11.07 14.34 3.33
CA ILE A 415 -11.57 14.50 1.96
C ILE A 415 -12.49 13.31 1.68
N LYS A 416 -13.74 13.57 1.33
CA LYS A 416 -14.71 12.52 0.97
C LYS A 416 -14.50 12.16 -0.49
N LEU A 417 -14.83 10.92 -0.84
CA LEU A 417 -14.77 10.43 -2.23
C LEU A 417 -15.70 11.21 -3.18
N LEU A 418 -16.66 11.97 -2.63
CA LEU A 418 -17.55 12.89 -3.34
C LEU A 418 -16.88 14.23 -3.70
N ASP A 419 -15.71 14.50 -3.14
CA ASP A 419 -14.91 15.71 -3.39
C ASP A 419 -13.94 15.52 -4.58
N PHE A 420 -13.92 14.33 -5.18
CA PHE A 420 -13.24 13.96 -6.44
C PHE A 420 -14.27 13.67 -7.53
#